data_AF-A0A931LKV8-F1
#
_entry.id   AF-A0A931LKV8-F1
#
_cell.length_a   1.000
_cell.length_b   1.000
_cell.length_c   1.000
_cell.angle_alpha   90.00
_cell.angle_beta   90.00
_cell.angle_gamma   90.00
#
_symmetry.space_group_name_H-M   'P 1'
#
loop_
_entity.id
_entity.type
_entity.pdbx_description
1 polymer ?
#
loop_
_entity_poly.entity_id
_entity_poly.type
_entity_poly.pdbx_seq_one_letter_code
_entity_poly.pdbx_strand_id
1 'polypeptide(L)'
;MLTISLGALVLALGSFSLAERVILGATILIFLSYRIFREQRGFRFELVKGNMLPLFPGHLLLLLGLATMKSYTTELLGIWIVIVVLTIGLDLLANLMGAERWALLAGTYCLIFGGVFYLIRELFVRSEKFSEQSAAISLGIGIGGGLYLALAVYRFYRLRPATS
;
A
#
# COMPACT_ATOMS: atom_id res chain seq x y z
N MET A 1 -4.71 -12.53 -13.31
CA MET A 1 -6.05 -12.14 -13.82
C MET A 1 -6.76 -11.17 -12.90
N LEU A 2 -6.97 -11.49 -11.61
CA LEU A 2 -7.65 -10.59 -10.65
C LEU A 2 -7.14 -9.14 -10.63
N THR A 3 -5.83 -8.92 -10.59
CA THR A 3 -5.22 -7.58 -10.60
C THR A 3 -5.61 -6.75 -11.83
N ILE A 4 -5.64 -7.37 -13.00
CA ILE A 4 -5.97 -6.71 -14.26
C ILE A 4 -7.46 -6.36 -14.27
N SER A 5 -8.32 -7.31 -13.87
CA SER A 5 -9.76 -7.09 -13.79
C SER A 5 -10.12 -5.99 -12.80
N LEU A 6 -9.50 -5.98 -11.61
CA LEU A 6 -9.69 -4.92 -10.61
C LEU A 6 -9.17 -3.57 -11.11
N GLY A 7 -8.00 -3.53 -11.76
CA GLY A 7 -7.46 -2.31 -12.34
C GLY A 7 -8.39 -1.73 -13.41
N ALA A 8 -8.91 -2.58 -14.30
CA ALA A 8 -9.89 -2.17 -15.30
C ALA A 8 -11.19 -1.65 -14.65
N LEU A 9 -11.66 -2.30 -13.59
CA LEU A 9 -12.84 -1.88 -12.84
C LEU A 9 -12.65 -0.51 -12.17
N VAL A 10 -11.49 -0.28 -11.54
CA VAL A 10 -11.12 1.01 -10.95
C VAL A 10 -11.16 2.12 -12.01
N LEU A 11 -10.54 1.87 -13.17
CA LEU A 11 -10.55 2.83 -14.27
C LEU A 11 -11.96 3.04 -14.83
N ALA A 12 -12.78 2.00 -14.92
CA ALA A 12 -14.13 2.11 -15.46
C ALA A 12 -15.08 2.87 -14.53
N LEU A 13 -15.06 2.56 -13.23
CA LEU A 13 -16.01 3.10 -12.25
C LEU A 13 -15.55 4.41 -11.59
N GLY A 14 -14.26 4.71 -11.61
CA GLY A 14 -13.74 5.91 -10.99
C GLY A 14 -14.06 7.19 -11.76
N SER A 15 -14.43 8.24 -11.03
CA SER A 15 -14.66 9.59 -11.55
C SER A 15 -13.37 10.36 -11.87
N PHE A 16 -12.33 9.65 -12.31
CA PHE A 16 -11.01 10.19 -12.61
C PHE A 16 -11.00 10.99 -13.91
N SER A 17 -10.23 12.08 -13.91
CA SER A 17 -9.85 12.80 -15.13
C SER A 17 -9.01 11.92 -16.07
N LEU A 18 -8.90 12.30 -17.35
CA LEU A 18 -8.09 11.56 -18.32
C LEU A 18 -6.62 11.45 -17.88
N ALA A 19 -6.06 12.52 -17.33
CA ALA A 19 -4.68 12.54 -16.83
C ALA A 19 -4.48 11.53 -15.69
N GLU A 20 -5.38 11.51 -14.71
CA GLU A 20 -5.34 10.56 -13.59
C GLU A 20 -5.47 9.11 -14.06
N ARG A 21 -6.35 8.83 -15.04
CA ARG A 21 -6.49 7.50 -15.65
C ARG A 21 -5.20 7.02 -16.30
N VAL A 22 -4.52 7.90 -17.03
CA VAL A 22 -3.22 7.59 -17.65
C VAL A 22 -2.17 7.29 -16.59
N ILE A 23 -2.07 8.12 -15.56
CA ILE A 23 -1.11 7.92 -14.45
C ILE A 23 -1.40 6.62 -13.70
N LEU A 24 -2.67 6.33 -13.42
CA LEU A 24 -3.10 5.08 -12.79
C LEU A 24 -2.78 3.86 -13.64
N GLY A 25 -3.13 3.92 -14.93
CA GLY A 25 -2.81 2.86 -15.89
C GLY A 25 -1.31 2.59 -15.94
N ALA A 26 -0.50 3.64 -16.05
CA ALA A 26 0.96 3.53 -16.03
C ALA A 26 1.46 2.91 -14.72
N THR A 27 0.94 3.33 -13.56
CA THR A 27 1.33 2.81 -12.25
C THR A 27 1.00 1.31 -12.11
N ILE A 28 -0.18 0.89 -12.58
CA ILE A 28 -0.59 -0.52 -12.59
C ILE A 28 0.32 -1.33 -13.52
N LEU A 29 0.61 -0.81 -14.72
CA LEU A 29 1.52 -1.46 -15.66
C LEU A 29 2.92 -1.61 -15.08
N ILE A 30 3.48 -0.56 -14.47
CA ILE A 30 4.78 -0.61 -13.79
C ILE A 30 4.79 -1.70 -12.73
N PHE A 31 3.75 -1.80 -11.90
CA PHE A 31 3.64 -2.85 -10.90
C PHE A 31 3.61 -4.25 -11.52
N LEU A 32 2.81 -4.45 -12.57
CA LEU A 32 2.72 -5.73 -13.26
C LEU A 32 4.04 -6.13 -13.93
N SER A 33 4.69 -5.18 -14.62
CA SER A 33 6.01 -5.37 -15.21
C SER A 33 7.05 -5.72 -14.15
N TYR A 34 7.04 -5.03 -13.00
CA TYR A 34 7.92 -5.34 -11.88
C TYR A 34 7.71 -6.77 -11.37
N ARG A 35 6.45 -7.19 -11.21
CA ARG A 35 6.14 -8.55 -10.76
C ARG A 35 6.69 -9.61 -11.71
N ILE A 36 6.53 -9.43 -13.03
CA ILE A 36 7.07 -10.35 -14.03
C ILE A 36 8.61 -10.36 -13.97
N PHE A 37 9.23 -9.20 -13.91
CA PHE A 37 10.69 -9.07 -13.78
C PHE A 37 11.22 -9.79 -12.53
N ARG A 38 10.54 -9.63 -11.39
CA ARG A 38 10.87 -10.29 -10.13
C ARG A 38 10.81 -11.80 -10.23
N GLU A 39 9.75 -12.33 -10.85
CA GLU A 39 9.60 -13.78 -11.09
C GLU A 39 10.75 -14.33 -11.95
N GLN A 40 11.17 -13.59 -12.98
CA GLN A 40 12.31 -13.96 -13.84
C GLN A 40 13.67 -13.94 -13.12
N ARG A 41 13.86 -13.02 -12.16
CA ARG A 41 15.11 -12.87 -11.41
C ARG A 41 15.29 -13.88 -10.27
N GLY A 42 14.28 -14.72 -9.99
CA GLY A 42 14.35 -15.74 -8.95
C GLY A 42 14.47 -15.17 -7.53
N PHE A 43 13.97 -13.95 -7.30
CA PHE A 43 13.97 -13.33 -5.97
C PHE A 43 13.18 -14.21 -5.00
N ARG A 44 13.84 -14.66 -3.92
CA ARG A 44 13.29 -15.65 -2.99
C ARG A 44 12.32 -14.98 -2.03
N PHE A 45 11.08 -15.48 -2.01
CA PHE A 45 10.01 -15.05 -1.10
C PHE A 45 10.43 -15.12 0.39
N GLU A 46 11.30 -16.08 0.73
CA GLU A 46 11.74 -16.39 2.09
C GLU A 46 12.63 -15.31 2.71
N LEU A 47 13.39 -14.55 1.89
CA LEU A 47 14.23 -13.44 2.35
C LEU A 47 13.39 -12.20 2.69
N VAL A 48 12.22 -12.07 2.06
CA VAL A 48 11.32 -10.94 2.22
C VAL A 48 10.14 -11.35 3.10
N LYS A 49 10.39 -11.60 4.40
CA LYS A 49 9.33 -11.84 5.41
C LYS A 49 8.27 -10.72 5.47
N GLY A 50 8.54 -9.57 4.85
CA GLY A 50 7.62 -8.45 4.66
C GLY A 50 7.16 -8.23 3.21
N ASN A 51 7.12 -9.26 2.35
CA ASN A 51 6.73 -9.07 0.94
C ASN A 51 5.28 -8.58 0.85
N MET A 52 5.10 -7.34 0.41
CA MET A 52 3.81 -6.68 0.29
C MET A 52 3.20 -6.77 -1.11
N LEU A 53 3.93 -7.29 -2.11
CA LEU A 53 3.42 -7.39 -3.48
C LEU A 53 2.10 -8.18 -3.57
N PRO A 54 1.88 -9.27 -2.81
CA PRO A 54 0.60 -9.98 -2.82
C PRO A 54 -0.59 -9.14 -2.33
N LEU A 55 -0.34 -8.03 -1.62
CA LEU A 55 -1.39 -7.12 -1.13
C LEU A 55 -1.89 -6.15 -2.20
N PHE A 56 -1.28 -6.11 -3.38
CA PHE A 56 -1.65 -5.18 -4.44
C PHE A 56 -3.12 -5.28 -4.89
N PRO A 57 -3.75 -6.46 -5.01
CA PRO A 57 -5.19 -6.55 -5.21
C PRO A 57 -5.99 -5.84 -4.10
N GLY A 58 -5.53 -5.91 -2.85
CA GLY A 58 -6.09 -5.16 -1.73
C GLY A 58 -5.90 -3.64 -1.88
N HIS A 59 -4.73 -3.18 -2.34
CA HIS A 59 -4.53 -1.78 -2.67
C HIS A 59 -5.49 -1.31 -3.78
N LEU A 60 -5.73 -2.13 -4.81
CA LEU A 60 -6.71 -1.80 -5.86
C LEU A 60 -8.14 -1.76 -5.33
N LEU A 61 -8.51 -2.64 -4.40
CA LEU A 61 -9.83 -2.58 -3.74
C LEU A 61 -10.00 -1.31 -2.91
N LEU A 62 -8.95 -0.88 -2.21
CA LEU A 62 -8.97 0.39 -1.48
C LEU A 62 -9.15 1.57 -2.43
N LEU A 63 -8.39 1.60 -3.54
CA LEU A 63 -8.53 2.62 -4.57
C LEU A 63 -9.93 2.59 -5.19
N LEU A 64 -10.51 1.40 -5.44
CA LEU A 64 -11.88 1.27 -5.95
C LEU A 64 -12.89 1.87 -4.98
N GLY A 65 -12.74 1.60 -3.68
CA GLY A 65 -13.57 2.22 -2.65
C GLY A 65 -13.48 3.75 -2.68
N LEU A 66 -12.26 4.29 -2.79
CA LEU A 66 -12.04 5.74 -2.89
C LEU A 66 -12.57 6.35 -4.19
N ALA A 67 -12.45 5.62 -5.30
CA ALA A 67 -12.85 6.06 -6.63
C ALA A 67 -14.37 6.19 -6.80
N THR A 68 -15.14 5.43 -6.01
CA THR A 68 -16.60 5.48 -6.01
C THR A 68 -17.16 6.53 -5.04
N MET A 69 -16.30 7.22 -4.28
CA MET A 69 -16.72 8.31 -3.40
C MET A 69 -17.07 9.56 -4.20
N LYS A 70 -18.16 10.23 -3.80
CA LYS A 70 -18.59 11.51 -4.39
C LYS A 70 -17.57 12.64 -4.17
N SER A 71 -16.75 12.56 -3.13
CA SER A 71 -15.79 13.57 -2.67
C SER A 71 -14.33 13.12 -2.77
N TYR A 72 -14.02 12.32 -3.80
CA TYR A 72 -12.64 11.95 -4.14
C TYR A 72 -11.76 13.21 -4.36
N THR A 73 -10.49 13.11 -3.97
CA THR A 73 -9.48 14.16 -4.18
C THR A 73 -8.22 13.56 -4.78
N THR A 74 -7.54 14.32 -5.64
CA THR A 74 -6.28 13.91 -6.28
C THR A 74 -5.17 13.60 -5.27
N GLU A 75 -5.23 14.19 -4.07
CA GLU A 75 -4.32 13.88 -2.96
C GLU A 75 -4.40 12.40 -2.53
N LEU A 76 -5.61 11.84 -2.44
CA LEU A 76 -5.80 10.43 -2.05
C LEU A 76 -5.23 9.48 -3.09
N LEU A 77 -5.35 9.83 -4.38
CA LEU A 77 -4.69 9.11 -5.46
C LEU A 77 -3.17 9.24 -5.38
N GLY A 78 -2.64 10.43 -5.10
CA GLY A 78 -1.20 10.65 -4.91
C GLY A 78 -0.63 9.75 -3.82
N ILE A 79 -1.30 9.67 -2.67
CA ILE A 79 -0.90 8.79 -1.56
C ILE A 79 -0.96 7.32 -1.99
N TRP A 80 -2.00 6.92 -2.72
CA TRP A 80 -2.11 5.55 -3.23
C TRP A 80 -0.96 5.19 -4.17
N ILE A 81 -0.59 6.09 -5.10
CA ILE A 81 0.54 5.88 -6.01
C ILE A 81 1.84 5.73 -5.22
N VAL A 82 2.07 6.60 -4.22
CA VAL A 82 3.25 6.52 -3.36
C VAL A 82 3.32 5.18 -2.63
N ILE A 83 2.20 4.67 -2.11
CA ILE A 83 2.13 3.34 -1.48
C ILE A 83 2.59 2.25 -2.46
N VAL A 84 2.13 2.28 -3.71
CA VAL A 84 2.53 1.29 -4.73
C VAL A 84 4.03 1.38 -5.03
N VAL A 85 4.55 2.58 -5.22
CA VAL A 85 5.98 2.82 -5.48
C VAL A 85 6.83 2.34 -4.29
N LEU A 86 6.44 2.67 -3.07
CA LEU A 86 7.12 2.21 -1.85
C LEU A 86 7.03 0.69 -1.69
N THR A 87 5.93 0.05 -2.08
CA THR A 87 5.78 -1.41 -2.05
C THR A 87 6.81 -2.09 -2.95
N ILE A 88 6.98 -1.59 -4.18
CA ILE A 88 8.01 -2.07 -5.11
C ILE A 88 9.41 -1.79 -4.54
N GLY A 89 9.63 -0.56 -4.05
CA GLY A 89 10.89 -0.15 -3.45
C GLY A 89 11.29 -1.01 -2.25
N LEU A 90 10.33 -1.37 -1.39
CA LEU A 90 10.58 -2.23 -0.22
C LEU A 90 11.06 -3.63 -0.64
N ASP A 91 10.40 -4.25 -1.62
CA ASP A 91 10.82 -5.57 -2.12
C ASP A 91 12.20 -5.50 -2.78
N LEU A 92 12.48 -4.45 -3.56
CA LEU A 92 13.82 -4.20 -4.12
C LEU A 92 14.87 -4.04 -3.01
N LEU A 93 14.63 -3.17 -2.04
CA LEU A 93 15.55 -2.91 -0.94
C LEU A 93 15.82 -4.19 -0.13
N ALA A 94 14.78 -4.98 0.14
CA ALA A 94 14.91 -6.23 0.88
C ALA A 94 15.76 -7.27 0.14
N ASN A 95 15.63 -7.36 -1.18
CA ASN A 95 16.43 -8.29 -1.99
C ASN A 95 17.86 -7.80 -2.24
N LEU A 96 18.10 -6.48 -2.27
CA LEU A 96 19.41 -5.90 -2.57
C LEU A 96 20.29 -5.68 -1.33
N MET A 97 19.71 -5.35 -0.18
CA MET A 97 20.47 -4.80 0.96
C MET A 97 20.66 -5.75 2.13
N GLY A 98 20.11 -6.98 2.06
CA GLY A 98 20.18 -7.95 3.15
C GLY A 98 19.47 -7.48 4.44
N ALA A 99 19.45 -8.35 5.47
CA ALA A 99 18.70 -8.11 6.71
C ALA A 99 19.29 -7.01 7.63
N GLU A 100 20.51 -6.56 7.35
CA GLU A 100 21.24 -5.61 8.22
C GLU A 100 20.64 -4.20 8.21
N ARG A 101 19.94 -3.82 7.15
CA ARG A 101 19.25 -2.52 7.04
C ARG A 101 17.81 -2.56 7.54
N TRP A 102 17.58 -3.29 8.63
CA TRP A 102 16.25 -3.48 9.23
C TRP A 102 15.52 -2.15 9.50
N ALA A 103 16.23 -1.09 9.88
CA ALA A 103 15.65 0.23 10.15
C ALA A 103 15.02 0.86 8.90
N LEU A 104 15.68 0.75 7.74
CA LEU A 104 15.15 1.26 6.48
C LEU A 104 13.93 0.45 6.03
N LEU A 105 13.99 -0.88 6.16
CA LEU A 105 12.87 -1.77 5.85
C LEU A 105 11.67 -1.49 6.76
N ALA A 106 11.90 -1.31 8.06
CA ALA A 106 10.87 -0.96 9.03
C ALA A 106 10.26 0.43 8.73
N GLY A 107 11.09 1.42 8.41
CA GLY A 107 10.63 2.77 8.03
C GLY A 107 9.73 2.75 6.80
N THR A 108 10.18 2.11 5.72
CA THR A 108 9.39 1.97 4.49
C THR A 108 8.10 1.19 4.72
N TYR A 109 8.15 0.11 5.52
CA TYR A 109 6.96 -0.64 5.93
C TYR A 109 5.95 0.26 6.66
N CYS A 110 6.43 1.09 7.58
CA CYS A 110 5.58 2.02 8.33
C CYS A 110 4.96 3.10 7.44
N LEU A 111 5.69 3.62 6.46
CA LEU A 111 5.15 4.58 5.51
C LEU A 111 4.03 3.97 4.66
N ILE A 112 4.21 2.74 4.20
CA ILE A 112 3.19 2.02 3.42
C ILE A 112 1.93 1.82 4.25
N PHE A 113 2.05 1.18 5.43
CA PHE A 113 0.87 0.89 6.24
C PHE A 113 0.25 2.13 6.88
N GLY A 114 1.04 3.15 7.24
CA GLY A 114 0.54 4.44 7.67
C GLY A 114 -0.32 5.10 6.58
N GLY A 115 0.15 5.09 5.34
CA GLY A 115 -0.63 5.54 4.18
C GLY A 115 -1.90 4.72 3.97
N VAL A 116 -1.82 3.38 4.07
CA VAL A 116 -3.00 2.50 3.96
C VAL A 116 -4.03 2.80 5.05
N PHE A 117 -3.62 2.91 6.31
CA PHE A 117 -4.54 3.25 7.40
C PHE A 117 -5.15 4.64 7.23
N TYR A 118 -4.37 5.61 6.76
CA TYR A 118 -4.87 6.94 6.43
C TYR A 118 -5.95 6.88 5.34
N LEU A 119 -5.69 6.17 4.23
CA LEU A 119 -6.64 6.00 3.14
C LEU A 119 -7.91 5.26 3.59
N ILE A 120 -7.78 4.22 4.43
CA ILE A 120 -8.93 3.52 5.02
C ILE A 120 -9.74 4.48 5.90
N ARG A 121 -9.08 5.28 6.75
CA ARG A 121 -9.75 6.29 7.57
C ARG A 121 -10.54 7.26 6.69
N GLU A 122 -9.92 7.82 5.65
CA GLU A 122 -10.57 8.76 4.74
C GLU A 122 -11.77 8.12 4.02
N LEU A 123 -11.65 6.85 3.60
CA LEU A 123 -12.75 6.09 3.00
C LEU A 123 -13.98 6.03 3.91
N PHE A 124 -13.79 5.79 5.21
CA PHE A 124 -14.90 5.74 6.17
C PHE A 124 -15.39 7.13 6.59
N VAL A 125 -14.49 8.05 6.91
CA VAL A 125 -14.83 9.39 7.42
C VAL A 125 -15.60 10.20 6.38
N ARG A 126 -15.25 10.08 5.10
CA ARG A 126 -15.94 10.80 4.01
C ARG A 126 -17.19 10.08 3.50
N SER A 127 -17.50 8.89 4.02
CA SER A 127 -18.73 8.18 3.68
C SER A 127 -19.90 8.73 4.49
N GLU A 128 -20.96 9.18 3.82
CA GLU A 128 -22.16 9.73 4.45
C GLU A 128 -22.75 8.78 5.51
N LYS A 129 -22.63 7.47 5.28
CA LYS A 129 -23.11 6.40 6.15
C LYS A 129 -22.46 6.41 7.55
N PHE A 130 -21.27 6.98 7.70
CA PHE A 130 -20.48 6.93 8.93
C PHE A 130 -20.16 8.32 9.50
N SER A 131 -20.86 9.35 9.05
CA SER A 131 -20.61 10.76 9.44
C SER A 131 -20.64 10.99 10.95
N GLU A 132 -21.67 10.48 11.65
CA GLU A 132 -21.81 10.58 13.12
C GLU A 132 -20.74 9.80 13.89
N GLN A 133 -20.15 8.77 13.27
CA GLN A 133 -19.16 7.88 13.87
C GLN A 133 -17.73 8.26 13.48
N SER A 134 -17.54 9.33 12.70
CA SER A 134 -16.26 9.73 12.11
C SER A 134 -15.14 9.90 13.15
N ALA A 135 -15.44 10.46 14.31
CA ALA A 135 -14.49 10.61 15.42
C ALA A 135 -14.08 9.25 16.01
N ALA A 136 -15.05 8.37 16.29
CA ALA A 136 -14.79 7.04 16.83
C ALA A 136 -14.01 6.16 15.84
N ILE A 137 -14.35 6.23 14.55
CA ILE A 137 -13.63 5.52 13.48
C ILE A 137 -12.20 6.04 13.34
N SER A 138 -12.02 7.37 13.34
CA SER A 138 -10.68 7.97 13.30
C SER A 138 -9.83 7.52 14.47
N LEU A 139 -10.39 7.50 15.68
CA LEU A 139 -9.71 7.05 16.88
C LEU A 139 -9.38 5.55 16.82
N GLY A 140 -10.34 4.72 16.41
CA GLY A 140 -10.16 3.27 16.30
C GLY A 140 -9.09 2.88 15.28
N ILE A 141 -9.11 3.50 14.09
CA ILE A 141 -8.07 3.28 13.07
C ILE A 141 -6.73 3.83 13.54
N GLY A 142 -6.71 4.98 14.21
CA GLY A 142 -5.48 5.57 14.76
C GLY A 142 -4.82 4.68 15.80
N ILE A 143 -5.57 4.21 16.80
CA ILE A 143 -5.08 3.31 17.85
C ILE A 143 -4.68 1.96 17.24
N GLY A 144 -5.56 1.33 16.46
CA GLY A 144 -5.31 0.03 15.85
C GLY A 144 -4.13 0.06 14.90
N GLY A 145 -4.04 1.09 14.06
CA GLY A 145 -2.91 1.30 13.15
C GLY A 145 -1.61 1.57 13.88
N GLY A 146 -1.64 2.41 14.93
CA GLY A 146 -0.48 2.68 15.78
C GLY A 146 0.07 1.41 16.45
N LEU A 147 -0.82 0.59 17.03
CA LEU A 147 -0.45 -0.70 17.62
C LEU A 147 0.11 -1.67 16.57
N TYR A 148 -0.51 -1.75 15.39
CA TYR A 148 -0.03 -2.58 14.29
C TYR A 148 1.40 -2.19 13.87
N LEU A 149 1.64 -0.88 13.68
CA LEU A 149 2.96 -0.36 13.31
C LEU A 149 4.01 -0.59 14.40
N ALA A 150 3.67 -0.38 15.67
CA ALA A 150 4.56 -0.66 16.79
C ALA A 150 4.99 -2.14 16.84
N LEU A 151 4.03 -3.05 16.65
CA LEU A 151 4.32 -4.49 16.57
C LEU A 151 5.15 -4.85 15.34
N ALA A 152 4.92 -4.21 14.20
CA ALA A 152 5.73 -4.41 13.01
C ALA A 152 7.19 -3.98 13.23
N VAL A 153 7.42 -2.78 13.79
CA VAL A 153 8.76 -2.29 14.13
C VAL A 153 9.45 -3.26 15.10
N TYR A 154 8.75 -3.73 16.13
CA TYR A 154 9.30 -4.71 17.07
C TYR A 154 9.72 -6.02 16.37
N ARG A 155 8.94 -6.50 15.41
CA ARG A 155 9.29 -7.69 14.61
C ARG A 155 10.54 -7.46 13.77
N PHE A 156 10.67 -6.30 13.12
CA PHE A 156 11.88 -5.96 12.36
C PHE A 156 13.11 -5.86 13.25
N TYR A 157 12.98 -5.25 14.44
CA TYR A 157 14.07 -5.16 15.40
C TYR A 157 14.52 -6.54 15.89
N ARG A 158 13.58 -7.44 16.22
CA ARG A 158 13.90 -8.80 16.69
C ARG A 158 14.58 -9.66 15.63
N LEU A 159 14.33 -9.37 14.34
CA LEU A 159 14.96 -10.06 13.21
C LEU A 159 16.34 -9.50 12.85
N ARG A 160 16.85 -8.52 13.60
CA ARG A 160 18.20 -7.98 13.42
C ARG A 160 19.22 -9.12 13.58
N PRO A 161 20.12 -9.33 12.60
CA PRO A 161 21.23 -10.26 12.78
C PRO A 161 22.12 -9.79 13.94
N ALA A 162 22.54 -10.71 14.80
CA ALA A 162 23.49 -10.41 15.87
C ALA A 162 24.77 -9.87 15.22
N THR A 163 25.14 -8.64 15.55
CA THR A 163 26.41 -8.05 15.10
C THR A 163 27.53 -8.89 15.71
N SER A 164 28.21 -9.69 14.89
CA SER A 164 29.47 -10.38 15.22
C SER A 164 30.64 -9.43 15.08
#